data_AF-F3CBI7-F1
#
_entry.id   AF-F3CBI7-F1
#
_cell.length_a   1.000
_cell.length_b   1.000
_cell.length_c   1.000
_cell.angle_alpha   90.00
_cell.angle_beta   90.00
_cell.angle_gamma   90.00
#
_symmetry.space_group_name_H-M   'P 1'
#
loop_
_entity.id
_entity.type
_entity.pdbx_description
1 polymer ?
#
loop_
_entity_poly.entity_id
_entity_poly.type
_entity_poly.pdbx_seq_one_letter_code
_entity_poly.pdbx_strand_id
1 'polypeptide(L)'
;MSTFWSLYVAVLTLGTIIAMLWLLLSTRKGQPDEPTDETVGHAFDGIEEYDNPLPRWWFYLFIATIVFALGYLVLYPGLGNWKGLLPGYDYRDKDSKVQFSDGQQGWSSVHEWEREVAVAEARYGPLFAKYAAMPVEEVAKDPQALKIGARLFASNCSVCHGSDAKGAYGFPNLTDADWRWG
;
A
#
# COMPACT_ATOMS: atom_id res chain seq x y z
N MET A 1 -3.72 16.09 13.91
CA MET A 1 -2.67 17.12 13.93
C MET A 1 -3.30 18.48 14.26
N SER A 2 -2.57 19.45 14.82
CA SER A 2 -3.15 20.78 15.10
C SER A 2 -3.55 21.49 13.80
N THR A 3 -4.50 22.42 13.88
CA THR A 3 -4.98 23.18 12.72
C THR A 3 -3.84 23.91 12.00
N PHE A 4 -2.91 24.50 12.76
CA PHE A 4 -1.73 25.16 12.21
C PHE A 4 -0.94 24.25 11.29
N TRP A 5 -0.53 23.07 11.78
CA TRP A 5 0.28 22.13 10.99
C TRP A 5 -0.50 21.52 9.83
N SER A 6 -1.83 21.34 9.99
CA SER A 6 -2.71 20.94 8.88
C SER A 6 -2.71 21.95 7.73
N LEU A 7 -2.88 23.23 8.05
CA LEU A 7 -2.87 24.30 7.05
C LEU A 7 -1.49 24.46 6.43
N TYR A 8 -0.42 24.40 7.24
CA TYR A 8 0.96 24.46 6.76
C TYR A 8 1.24 23.41 5.67
N VAL A 9 0.93 22.14 5.94
CA VAL A 9 1.14 21.05 4.96
C VAL A 9 0.27 21.26 3.71
N ALA A 10 -1.00 21.59 3.89
CA ALA A 10 -1.91 21.78 2.76
C ALA A 10 -1.48 22.93 1.84
N VAL A 11 -1.11 24.09 2.43
CA VAL A 11 -0.68 25.28 1.67
C VAL A 11 0.62 25.01 0.93
N LEU A 12 1.62 24.40 1.57
CA LEU A 12 2.89 24.10 0.89
C LEU A 12 2.71 23.08 -0.23
N THR A 13 1.91 22.05 -0.02
CA THR A 13 1.66 21.01 -1.02
C THR A 13 0.96 21.61 -2.25
N LEU A 14 -0.16 22.30 -2.06
CA LEU A 14 -0.91 22.92 -3.14
C LEU A 14 -0.13 24.05 -3.80
N GLY A 15 0.57 24.87 -3.01
CA GLY A 15 1.45 25.93 -3.51
C GLY A 15 2.56 25.39 -4.41
N THR A 16 3.15 24.25 -4.05
CA THR A 16 4.19 23.60 -4.86
C THR A 16 3.62 23.03 -6.15
N ILE A 17 2.44 22.40 -6.11
CA ILE A 17 1.76 21.92 -7.33
C ILE A 17 1.42 23.07 -8.27
N ILE A 18 0.90 24.18 -7.73
CA ILE A 18 0.62 25.40 -8.51
C ILE A 18 1.90 25.99 -9.08
N ALA A 19 2.99 26.04 -8.31
CA ALA A 19 4.29 26.53 -8.76
C ALA A 19 4.86 25.66 -9.89
N MET A 20 4.73 24.33 -9.80
CA MET A 20 5.15 23.40 -10.87
C MET A 20 4.32 23.60 -12.14
N LEU A 21 2.99 23.73 -12.01
CA LEU A 21 2.13 24.01 -13.16
C LEU A 21 2.48 25.35 -13.80
N TRP A 22 2.70 26.39 -12.98
CA TRP A 22 3.13 27.70 -13.45
C TRP A 22 4.48 27.62 -14.17
N LEU A 23 5.46 26.92 -13.60
CA LEU A 23 6.78 26.74 -14.20
C LEU A 23 6.67 26.06 -15.56
N LEU A 24 5.94 24.95 -15.65
CA LEU A 24 5.72 24.20 -16.90
C LEU A 24 5.06 25.06 -17.99
N LEU A 25 4.07 25.87 -17.62
CA LEU A 25 3.39 26.76 -18.56
C LEU A 25 4.23 27.98 -18.93
N SER A 26 5.05 28.47 -18.00
CA SER A 26 5.94 29.61 -18.22
C SER A 26 7.08 29.24 -19.17
N THR A 27 7.73 28.09 -18.97
CA THR A 27 8.79 27.60 -19.86
C THR A 27 8.27 27.33 -21.26
N ARG A 28 7.05 26.80 -21.38
CA ARG A 28 6.42 26.54 -22.68
C ARG A 28 6.14 27.79 -23.51
N LYS A 29 5.92 28.96 -22.89
CA LYS A 29 5.62 30.20 -23.64
C LYS A 29 6.78 30.72 -24.48
N GLY A 30 8.01 30.40 -24.11
CA GLY A 30 9.23 30.86 -24.80
C GLY A 30 9.79 29.88 -25.82
N GLN A 31 9.12 28.75 -26.08
CA GLN A 31 9.64 27.68 -26.92
C GLN A 31 9.23 27.85 -28.40
N PRO A 32 10.03 27.35 -29.35
CA PRO A 32 9.63 27.28 -30.75
C PRO A 32 8.48 26.30 -30.96
N ASP A 33 7.71 26.44 -32.06
CA ASP A 33 6.54 25.60 -32.31
C ASP A 33 6.89 24.17 -32.76
N GLU A 34 8.04 24.02 -33.41
CA GLU A 34 8.56 22.77 -33.97
C GLU A 34 10.03 22.57 -33.58
N PRO A 35 10.53 21.32 -33.59
CA PRO A 35 11.93 21.06 -33.35
C PRO A 35 12.83 21.73 -34.38
N THR A 36 13.90 22.36 -33.91
CA THR A 36 14.92 23.04 -34.71
C THR A 36 16.32 22.50 -34.38
N ASP A 37 17.25 22.73 -35.30
CA ASP A 37 18.69 22.48 -35.09
C ASP A 37 19.40 23.74 -34.54
N GLU A 38 18.66 24.76 -34.09
CA GLU A 38 19.21 26.00 -33.55
C GLU A 38 19.79 25.79 -32.14
N THR A 39 20.98 26.35 -31.88
CA THR A 39 21.67 26.27 -30.59
C THR A 39 21.62 27.59 -29.82
N VAL A 40 21.75 27.54 -28.49
CA VAL A 40 21.65 28.69 -27.58
C VAL A 40 22.86 29.66 -27.59
N GLY A 41 23.79 29.48 -28.54
CA GLY A 41 24.90 30.40 -28.82
C GLY A 41 26.09 30.35 -27.83
N HIS A 42 26.11 29.41 -26.90
CA HIS A 42 27.21 29.21 -25.95
C HIS A 42 27.60 27.72 -25.93
N ALA A 43 28.91 27.46 -25.88
CA ALA A 43 29.46 26.12 -25.76
C ALA A 43 30.10 25.93 -24.38
N PHE A 44 29.80 24.81 -23.73
CA PHE A 44 30.40 24.41 -22.47
C PHE A 44 31.15 23.09 -22.70
N ASP A 45 32.48 23.12 -22.63
CA ASP A 45 33.34 21.94 -22.86
C ASP A 45 33.09 21.25 -24.22
N GLY A 46 32.84 22.06 -25.26
CA GLY A 46 32.53 21.57 -26.60
C GLY A 46 31.12 21.01 -26.78
N ILE A 47 30.26 21.12 -25.76
CA ILE A 47 28.83 20.76 -25.83
C ILE A 47 28.01 22.04 -26.06
N GLU A 48 27.09 21.99 -27.03
CA GLU A 48 26.09 23.02 -27.30
C GLU A 48 24.68 22.46 -27.05
N GLU A 49 23.75 23.33 -26.64
CA GLU A 49 22.37 22.94 -26.34
C GLU A 49 21.42 23.44 -27.43
N TYR A 50 20.52 22.57 -27.89
CA TYR A 50 19.45 22.94 -28.81
C TYR A 50 18.31 23.66 -28.09
N ASP A 51 17.76 24.70 -28.71
CA ASP A 51 16.57 25.41 -28.22
C ASP A 51 15.28 24.73 -28.73
N ASN A 52 15.07 23.48 -28.33
CA ASN A 52 13.94 22.67 -28.79
C ASN A 52 12.71 22.78 -27.87
N PRO A 53 11.48 22.67 -28.43
CA PRO A 53 10.29 22.61 -27.60
C PRO A 53 10.21 21.31 -26.80
N LEU A 54 9.49 21.35 -25.69
CA LEU A 54 9.17 20.15 -24.93
C LEU A 54 8.35 19.19 -25.81
N PRO A 55 8.69 17.89 -25.87
CA PRO A 55 7.90 16.91 -26.61
C PRO A 55 6.43 16.94 -26.15
N ARG A 56 5.50 17.05 -27.11
CA ARG A 56 4.06 17.20 -26.78
C ARG A 56 3.54 16.09 -25.87
N TRP A 57 3.94 14.85 -26.12
CA TRP A 57 3.55 13.69 -25.31
C TRP A 57 4.05 13.81 -23.86
N TRP A 58 5.29 14.30 -23.67
CA TRP A 58 5.88 14.49 -22.35
C TRP A 58 5.15 15.58 -21.58
N PHE A 59 4.82 16.69 -22.25
CA PHE A 59 4.04 17.76 -21.63
C PHE A 59 2.68 17.26 -21.16
N TYR A 60 1.94 16.53 -22.01
CA TYR A 60 0.64 16.00 -21.62
C TYR A 60 0.74 14.95 -20.51
N LEU A 61 1.79 14.13 -20.50
CA LEU A 61 2.07 13.21 -19.40
C LEU A 61 2.31 13.97 -18.09
N PHE A 62 3.11 15.05 -18.11
CA PHE A 62 3.34 15.88 -16.92
C PHE A 62 2.04 16.54 -16.41
N ILE A 63 1.20 17.04 -17.31
CA ILE A 63 -0.12 17.57 -16.93
C ILE A 63 -1.00 16.45 -16.33
N ALA A 64 -1.00 15.27 -16.93
CA ALA A 64 -1.78 14.13 -16.43
C ALA A 64 -1.34 13.72 -15.02
N THR A 65 -0.05 13.75 -14.69
CA THR A 65 0.43 13.43 -13.33
C THR A 65 0.02 14.49 -12.31
N ILE A 66 0.00 15.78 -12.68
CA ILE A 66 -0.56 16.85 -11.82
C ILE A 66 -2.05 16.60 -11.56
N VAL A 67 -2.82 16.32 -12.62
CA VAL A 67 -4.27 16.03 -12.49
C VAL A 67 -4.50 14.81 -11.62
N PHE A 68 -3.73 13.74 -11.83
CA PHE A 68 -3.77 12.54 -11.00
C PHE A 68 -3.44 12.85 -9.53
N ALA A 69 -2.38 13.61 -9.26
CA ALA A 69 -2.00 13.99 -7.91
C ALA A 69 -3.09 14.79 -7.19
N LEU A 70 -3.71 15.76 -7.87
CA LEU A 70 -4.84 16.51 -7.31
C LEU A 70 -6.04 15.61 -7.05
N GLY A 71 -6.41 14.74 -8.00
CA GLY A 71 -7.48 13.76 -7.80
C GLY A 71 -7.20 12.80 -6.63
N TYR A 72 -5.96 12.34 -6.50
CA TYR A 72 -5.53 11.48 -5.41
C TYR A 72 -5.63 12.21 -4.05
N LEU A 73 -5.19 13.46 -3.96
CA LEU A 73 -5.30 14.27 -2.72
C LEU A 73 -6.75 14.63 -2.35
N VAL A 74 -7.66 14.66 -3.32
CA VAL A 74 -9.10 14.78 -3.05
C VAL A 74 -9.64 13.48 -2.44
N LEU A 75 -9.27 12.33 -3.01
CA LEU A 75 -9.78 11.03 -2.60
C LEU A 75 -9.17 10.49 -1.30
N TYR A 76 -7.88 10.73 -1.07
CA TYR A 76 -7.11 10.17 0.04
C TYR A 76 -6.68 11.24 1.04
N PRO A 77 -6.41 10.87 2.31
CA PRO A 77 -5.74 11.76 3.24
C PRO A 77 -4.32 12.09 2.75
N GLY A 78 -3.91 13.35 2.96
CA GLY A 78 -2.60 13.85 2.51
C GLY A 78 -2.47 15.37 2.68
N LEU A 79 -3.57 16.10 2.52
CA LEU A 79 -3.64 17.55 2.79
C LEU A 79 -3.92 17.82 4.27
N GLY A 80 -2.92 17.59 5.12
CA GLY A 80 -3.01 17.82 6.55
C GLY A 80 -4.05 16.91 7.23
N ASN A 81 -5.08 17.49 7.86
CA ASN A 81 -6.17 16.76 8.50
C ASN A 81 -7.29 16.35 7.52
N TRP A 82 -7.20 16.69 6.23
CA TRP A 82 -8.14 16.22 5.22
C TRP A 82 -8.18 14.69 5.21
N LYS A 83 -9.38 14.11 5.28
CA LYS A 83 -9.59 12.65 5.40
C LYS A 83 -9.78 11.94 4.07
N GLY A 84 -9.89 12.70 2.98
CA GLY A 84 -10.25 12.15 1.68
C GLY A 84 -11.75 11.97 1.50
N LEU A 85 -12.15 11.74 0.24
CA LEU A 85 -13.53 11.48 -0.18
C LEU A 85 -13.70 10.10 -0.84
N LEU A 86 -12.72 9.20 -0.67
CA LEU A 86 -12.80 7.85 -1.22
C LEU A 86 -14.06 7.13 -0.68
N PRO A 87 -14.99 6.70 -1.55
CA PRO A 87 -16.23 6.07 -1.11
C PRO A 87 -15.99 4.68 -0.53
N GLY A 88 -16.88 4.23 0.35
CA GLY A 88 -16.87 2.87 0.90
C GLY A 88 -16.08 2.69 2.20
N TYR A 89 -15.63 3.78 2.82
CA TYR A 89 -14.95 3.79 4.13
C TYR A 89 -15.77 4.48 5.22
N ASP A 90 -17.09 4.33 5.16
CA ASP A 90 -17.99 4.81 6.22
C ASP A 90 -18.10 3.79 7.37
N TYR A 91 -17.86 2.50 7.07
CA TYR A 91 -17.96 1.37 7.98
C TYR A 91 -16.89 0.32 7.64
N ARG A 92 -16.43 -0.43 8.65
CA ARG A 92 -15.55 -1.59 8.49
C ARG A 92 -16.28 -2.74 7.82
N ASP A 93 -17.49 -3.03 8.27
CA ASP A 93 -18.41 -3.96 7.61
C ASP A 93 -19.63 -3.15 7.17
N LYS A 94 -19.84 -3.07 5.86
CA LYS A 94 -20.94 -2.31 5.26
C LYS A 94 -22.30 -2.96 5.53
N ASP A 95 -22.37 -4.28 5.54
CA ASP A 95 -23.62 -5.02 5.67
C ASP A 95 -24.09 -4.99 7.12
N SER A 96 -23.16 -5.23 8.05
CA SER A 96 -23.43 -5.20 9.50
C SER A 96 -23.33 -3.80 10.12
N LYS A 97 -22.95 -2.78 9.33
CA LYS A 97 -22.71 -1.39 9.76
C LYS A 97 -21.78 -1.26 10.97
N VAL A 98 -20.75 -2.11 11.03
CA VAL A 98 -19.77 -2.07 12.11
C VAL A 98 -18.80 -0.92 11.86
N GLN A 99 -18.62 -0.05 12.86
CA GLN A 99 -17.70 1.09 12.80
C GLN A 99 -16.23 0.64 12.82
N PHE A 100 -15.35 1.50 12.32
CA PHE A 100 -13.91 1.34 12.51
C PHE A 100 -13.53 1.46 13.99
N SER A 101 -12.41 0.85 14.38
CA SER A 101 -12.00 0.77 15.79
C SER A 101 -11.72 2.14 16.43
N ASP A 102 -11.34 3.14 15.63
CA ASP A 102 -11.07 4.50 16.08
C ASP A 102 -12.30 5.43 16.06
N GLY A 103 -13.45 4.91 15.62
CA GLY A 103 -14.71 5.65 15.50
C GLY A 103 -14.75 6.71 14.39
N GLN A 104 -13.74 6.76 13.51
CA GLN A 104 -13.68 7.72 12.42
C GLN A 104 -14.14 7.09 11.09
N GLN A 105 -14.47 7.95 10.14
CA GLN A 105 -14.80 7.57 8.76
C GLN A 105 -13.71 8.08 7.80
N GLY A 106 -13.74 7.57 6.57
CA GLY A 106 -12.78 7.89 5.52
C GLY A 106 -11.67 6.85 5.42
N TRP A 107 -10.89 6.91 4.35
CA TRP A 107 -9.80 5.95 4.15
C TRP A 107 -8.65 6.21 5.11
N SER A 108 -8.10 5.13 5.67
CA SER A 108 -6.78 5.09 6.31
C SER A 108 -6.18 3.70 6.09
N SER A 109 -4.86 3.56 6.25
CA SER A 109 -4.22 2.23 6.17
C SER A 109 -4.75 1.26 7.24
N VAL A 110 -5.12 1.78 8.41
CA VAL A 110 -5.72 0.99 9.49
C VAL A 110 -7.14 0.57 9.10
N HIS A 111 -7.94 1.46 8.51
CA HIS A 111 -9.28 1.13 8.05
C HIS A 111 -9.26 0.08 6.94
N GLU A 112 -8.32 0.18 6.00
CA GLU A 112 -8.15 -0.85 4.96
C GLU A 112 -7.82 -2.21 5.58
N TRP A 113 -6.84 -2.25 6.50
CA TRP A 113 -6.47 -3.47 7.21
C TRP A 113 -7.66 -4.07 8.00
N GLU A 114 -8.42 -3.24 8.72
CA GLU A 114 -9.59 -3.69 9.47
C GLU A 114 -10.67 -4.30 8.57
N ARG A 115 -10.89 -3.73 7.38
CA ARG A 115 -11.81 -4.32 6.38
C ARG A 115 -11.28 -5.64 5.87
N GLU A 116 -9.99 -5.71 5.54
CA GLU A 116 -9.36 -6.93 5.04
C GLU A 116 -9.46 -8.07 6.07
N VAL A 117 -9.16 -7.78 7.35
CA VAL A 117 -9.28 -8.74 8.44
C VAL A 117 -10.74 -9.15 8.65
N ALA A 118 -11.69 -8.21 8.63
CA ALA A 118 -13.11 -8.55 8.77
C ALA A 118 -13.61 -9.47 7.64
N VAL A 119 -13.18 -9.23 6.40
CA VAL A 119 -13.48 -10.12 5.26
C VAL A 119 -12.83 -11.50 5.45
N ALA A 120 -11.59 -11.55 5.95
CA ALA A 120 -10.89 -12.79 6.24
C ALA A 120 -11.55 -13.58 7.38
N GLU A 121 -12.00 -12.92 8.45
CA GLU A 121 -12.73 -13.52 9.57
C GLU A 121 -14.08 -14.09 9.11
N ALA A 122 -14.83 -13.34 8.31
CA ALA A 122 -16.10 -13.83 7.75
C ALA A 122 -15.89 -15.06 6.85
N ARG A 123 -14.80 -15.09 6.07
CA ARG A 123 -14.50 -16.18 5.13
C ARG A 123 -13.91 -17.41 5.82
N TYR A 124 -12.95 -17.23 6.73
CA TYR A 124 -12.14 -18.31 7.31
C TYR A 124 -12.55 -18.66 8.75
N GLY A 125 -13.23 -17.75 9.45
CA GLY A 125 -13.71 -17.96 10.82
C GLY A 125 -14.53 -19.23 11.01
N PRO A 126 -15.50 -19.56 10.14
CA PRO A 126 -16.25 -20.82 10.25
C PRO A 126 -15.36 -22.07 10.16
N LEU A 127 -14.31 -22.03 9.33
CA LEU A 127 -13.36 -23.14 9.20
C LEU A 127 -12.51 -23.31 10.47
N PHE A 128 -12.02 -22.20 11.02
CA PHE A 128 -11.31 -22.22 12.30
C PHE A 128 -12.21 -22.69 13.44
N ALA A 129 -13.45 -22.19 13.51
CA ALA A 129 -14.43 -22.59 14.53
C ALA A 129 -14.75 -24.09 14.45
N LYS A 130 -14.91 -24.64 13.24
CA LYS A 130 -15.08 -26.10 13.03
C LYS A 130 -13.95 -26.89 13.69
N TYR A 131 -12.69 -26.58 13.37
CA TYR A 131 -11.56 -27.34 13.91
C TYR A 131 -11.30 -27.06 15.40
N ALA A 132 -11.58 -25.84 15.88
CA ALA A 132 -11.46 -25.50 17.29
C ALA A 132 -12.46 -26.27 18.18
N ALA A 133 -13.60 -26.68 17.65
CA ALA A 133 -14.60 -27.48 18.36
C ALA A 133 -14.28 -28.98 18.39
N MET A 134 -13.29 -29.45 17.60
CA MET A 134 -12.90 -30.86 17.53
C MET A 134 -11.76 -31.16 18.52
N PRO A 135 -11.72 -32.37 19.13
CA PRO A 135 -10.52 -32.84 19.81
C PRO A 135 -9.32 -32.88 18.87
N VAL A 136 -8.13 -32.59 19.37
CA VAL A 136 -6.90 -32.51 18.56
C VAL A 136 -6.63 -33.82 17.82
N GLU A 137 -6.95 -34.95 18.45
CA GLU A 137 -6.82 -36.30 17.88
C GLU A 137 -7.71 -36.51 16.65
N GLU A 138 -8.88 -35.86 16.62
CA GLU A 138 -9.79 -35.91 15.47
C GLU A 138 -9.37 -34.92 14.38
N VAL A 139 -8.87 -33.74 14.76
CA VAL A 139 -8.30 -32.78 13.80
C VAL A 139 -7.10 -33.39 13.07
N ALA A 140 -6.24 -34.13 13.78
CA ALA A 140 -5.09 -34.81 13.22
C ALA A 140 -5.44 -35.88 12.18
N LYS A 141 -6.68 -36.38 12.17
CA LYS A 141 -7.17 -37.36 11.19
C LYS A 141 -7.75 -36.72 9.93
N ASP A 142 -8.05 -35.42 9.94
CA ASP A 142 -8.62 -34.70 8.78
C ASP A 142 -7.49 -34.29 7.80
N PRO A 143 -7.44 -34.83 6.56
CA PRO A 143 -6.40 -34.48 5.59
C PRO A 143 -6.39 -33.00 5.19
N GLN A 144 -7.53 -32.32 5.26
CA GLN A 144 -7.62 -30.89 4.99
C GLN A 144 -7.00 -30.09 6.13
N ALA A 145 -7.27 -30.47 7.39
CA ALA A 145 -6.66 -29.85 8.56
C ALA A 145 -5.15 -30.03 8.56
N LEU A 146 -4.64 -31.23 8.25
CA LEU A 146 -3.20 -31.50 8.13
C LEU A 146 -2.53 -30.62 7.07
N LYS A 147 -3.17 -30.42 5.90
CA LYS A 147 -2.65 -29.50 4.88
C LYS A 147 -2.60 -28.05 5.36
N ILE A 148 -3.56 -27.60 6.18
CA ILE A 148 -3.56 -26.25 6.76
C ILE A 148 -2.45 -26.17 7.82
N GLY A 149 -2.36 -27.15 8.71
CA GLY A 149 -1.33 -27.26 9.74
C GLY A 149 0.08 -27.28 9.15
N ALA A 150 0.31 -28.01 8.06
CA ALA A 150 1.60 -28.04 7.37
C ALA A 150 2.02 -26.65 6.82
N ARG A 151 1.07 -25.86 6.32
CA ARG A 151 1.33 -24.48 5.89
C ARG A 151 1.69 -23.58 7.08
N LEU A 152 0.93 -23.70 8.17
CA LEU A 152 1.21 -22.97 9.42
C LEU A 152 2.58 -23.35 9.99
N PHE A 153 2.93 -24.63 9.96
CA PHE A 153 4.23 -25.15 10.40
C PHE A 153 5.38 -24.55 9.58
N ALA A 154 5.26 -24.54 8.26
CA ALA A 154 6.27 -23.97 7.36
C ALA A 154 6.49 -22.46 7.57
N SER A 155 5.47 -21.72 7.99
CA SER A 155 5.60 -20.27 8.24
C SER A 155 6.11 -19.95 9.65
N ASN A 156 5.68 -20.73 10.66
CA ASN A 156 5.83 -20.33 12.07
C ASN A 156 6.77 -21.24 12.87
N CYS A 157 7.07 -22.46 12.42
CA CYS A 157 7.74 -23.47 13.23
C CYS A 157 9.03 -24.01 12.57
N SER A 158 9.09 -24.07 11.25
CA SER A 158 10.18 -24.71 10.51
C SER A 158 11.54 -24.03 10.67
N VAL A 159 11.56 -22.76 11.09
CA VAL A 159 12.82 -22.04 11.36
C VAL A 159 13.62 -22.68 12.50
N CYS A 160 12.93 -23.26 13.49
CA CYS A 160 13.55 -23.96 14.62
C CYS A 160 13.51 -25.48 14.44
N HIS A 161 12.36 -26.01 13.99
CA HIS A 161 12.12 -27.45 13.90
C HIS A 161 12.47 -28.06 12.53
N GLY A 162 13.08 -27.29 11.62
CA GLY A 162 13.42 -27.76 10.28
C GLY A 162 12.21 -27.79 9.33
N SER A 163 12.48 -27.77 8.02
CA SER A 163 11.44 -27.83 6.98
C SER A 163 10.70 -29.17 6.92
N ASP A 164 11.33 -30.25 7.40
CA ASP A 164 10.78 -31.60 7.51
C ASP A 164 10.34 -31.95 8.94
N ALA A 165 10.29 -30.97 9.84
CA ALA A 165 9.96 -31.11 11.26
C ALA A 165 10.93 -31.99 12.08
N LYS A 166 12.13 -32.31 11.56
CA LYS A 166 13.11 -33.18 12.25
C LYS A 166 14.10 -32.47 13.17
N GLY A 167 13.94 -31.17 13.34
CA GLY A 167 14.78 -30.38 14.25
C GLY A 167 16.21 -30.21 13.76
N ALA A 168 17.06 -29.79 14.69
CA ALA A 168 18.49 -29.55 14.51
C ALA A 168 19.17 -29.63 15.88
N TYR A 169 20.49 -29.43 15.94
CA TYR A 169 21.15 -29.32 17.25
C TYR A 169 20.49 -28.23 18.11
N GLY A 170 20.00 -28.60 19.29
CA GLY A 170 19.28 -27.70 20.21
C GLY A 170 17.76 -27.62 19.99
N PHE A 171 17.21 -28.22 18.92
CA PHE A 171 15.78 -28.17 18.61
C PHE A 171 15.20 -29.59 18.37
N PRO A 172 14.10 -29.97 19.05
CA PRO A 172 13.52 -31.32 18.94
C PRO A 172 13.07 -31.72 17.53
N ASN A 173 13.18 -33.01 17.23
CA ASN A 173 12.46 -33.67 16.15
C ASN A 173 11.00 -33.87 16.59
N LEU A 174 10.05 -33.37 15.79
CA LEU A 174 8.61 -33.45 16.08
C LEU A 174 7.92 -34.60 15.34
N THR A 175 8.67 -35.44 14.63
CA THR A 175 8.17 -36.55 13.82
C THR A 175 8.45 -37.93 14.41
N ASP A 176 9.31 -38.01 15.43
CA ASP A 176 9.58 -39.26 16.13
C ASP A 176 8.60 -39.50 17.29
N ALA A 177 8.85 -40.54 18.07
CA ALA A 177 8.02 -40.94 19.19
C ALA A 177 8.54 -40.41 20.55
N ASP A 178 9.60 -39.61 20.57
CA ASP A 178 10.30 -39.21 21.79
C ASP A 178 9.88 -37.80 22.24
N TRP A 179 8.83 -37.73 23.07
CA TRP A 179 8.27 -36.47 23.54
C TRP A 179 8.81 -36.06 24.91
N ARG A 180 9.41 -34.86 24.99
CA ARG A 180 9.91 -34.30 26.26
C ARG A 180 8.81 -33.86 27.22
N TRP A 181 7.63 -33.52 26.70
CA TRP A 181 6.55 -32.86 27.43
C TRP A 181 5.20 -33.59 27.34
N GLY A 182 5.18 -34.79 26.74
CA GLY A 182 3.96 -35.57 26.49
C GLY A 182 3.65 -35.72 25.01
#